data_AF-A0A0S4R104-F1
#
_entry.id   AF-A0A0S4R104-F1
#
_cell.length_a   1.000
_cell.length_b   1.000
_cell.length_c   1.000
_cell.angle_alpha   90.00
_cell.angle_beta   90.00
_cell.angle_gamma   90.00
#
_symmetry.space_group_name_H-M   'P 1'
#
loop_
_entity.id
_entity.type
_entity.pdbx_description
1 polymer ?
#
loop_
_entity_poly.entity_id
_entity_poly.type
_entity_poly.pdbx_seq_one_letter_code
_entity_poly.pdbx_strand_id
1 'polypeptide(L)'
;MRISELDFGIKLDDFSEKVWRTVARHPYCDIDLLAEWLRKPEPIVEAEIGRLVDAGLLRQVGRQWEPQDPIKVLQARHAQREAALSAERARMDDQKAQLYRSGMFGDYIAGRRRTGTTAGVQFLARDEIFHKMAELTTQASTRMRFLQTGPPPPGLGGNVPDLLVPAAARGVQISSVWTPPALSAAQRRTPGRRLPPMGVLRLAPALPMRTIVWDTTAALIPVRDDDLDEGGLVAVAPTLVRAVTDMVTRIEAAIPVQRHPAGAQEPAAMRRQRALLILLGRGLDDVRAARELGVSERTVKRDVAELCHRFGVSTRFQLGAAAATAGYLPHTPTPPPPAQPPAQAHRPDPPTGPPGRIAVPPRTGNQPLPARAPAPSHRP
;
A
#
# COMPACT_ATOMS: atom_id res chain seq x y z
N MET A 1 3.37 38.09 -27.74
CA MET A 1 2.76 37.95 -26.41
C MET A 1 3.21 39.14 -25.59
N ARG A 2 2.30 40.07 -25.27
CA ARG A 2 2.66 41.23 -24.43
C ARG A 2 2.65 40.78 -22.97
N ILE A 3 3.51 41.37 -22.13
CA ILE A 3 3.54 41.06 -20.68
C ILE A 3 2.16 41.34 -20.03
N SER A 4 1.36 42.22 -20.64
CA SER A 4 -0.03 42.51 -20.27
C SER A 4 -1.02 41.36 -20.41
N GLU A 5 -0.65 40.25 -21.06
CA GLU A 5 -1.47 39.04 -21.21
C GLU A 5 -1.16 37.94 -20.17
N LEU A 6 -0.15 38.16 -19.31
CA LEU A 6 0.29 37.19 -18.31
C LEU A 6 -0.41 37.43 -16.96
N ASP A 7 -0.88 36.35 -16.33
CA ASP A 7 -1.66 36.41 -15.09
C ASP A 7 -0.76 36.59 -13.85
N PHE A 8 -0.46 37.85 -13.53
CA PHE A 8 0.20 38.25 -12.29
C PHE A 8 -0.81 38.69 -11.19
N GLY A 9 -2.10 38.37 -11.34
CA GLY A 9 -3.16 38.83 -10.43
C GLY A 9 -3.57 40.29 -10.61
N ILE A 10 -2.89 41.05 -11.47
CA ILE A 10 -3.25 42.39 -11.93
C ILE A 10 -3.08 42.49 -13.45
N LYS A 11 -3.81 43.42 -14.08
CA LYS A 11 -3.62 43.74 -15.49
C LYS A 11 -2.44 44.71 -15.61
N LEU A 12 -1.30 44.22 -16.07
CA LEU A 12 -0.13 45.07 -16.35
C LEU A 12 -0.40 45.91 -17.59
N ASP A 13 -0.24 47.22 -17.48
CA ASP A 13 -0.36 48.15 -18.60
C ASP A 13 1.03 48.54 -19.15
N ASP A 14 1.05 49.29 -20.25
CA ASP A 14 2.30 49.71 -20.89
C ASP A 14 3.16 50.59 -19.96
N PHE A 15 2.56 51.23 -18.96
CA PHE A 15 3.28 52.01 -17.95
C PHE A 15 3.90 51.10 -16.89
N SER A 16 3.19 50.08 -16.40
CA SER A 16 3.73 49.04 -15.50
C SER A 16 4.99 48.38 -16.09
N GLU A 17 4.95 48.05 -17.39
CA GLU A 17 6.10 47.47 -18.09
C GLU A 17 7.29 48.44 -18.16
N LYS A 18 7.01 49.73 -18.39
CA LYS A 18 8.03 50.78 -18.44
C LYS A 18 8.67 51.01 -17.08
N VAL A 19 7.89 51.03 -16.00
CA VAL A 19 8.40 51.17 -14.62
C VAL A 19 9.27 49.98 -14.26
N TRP A 20 8.78 48.75 -14.46
CA TRP A 20 9.54 47.53 -14.17
C TRP A 20 10.87 47.48 -14.94
N ARG A 21 10.87 47.82 -16.25
CA ARG A 21 12.09 47.85 -17.07
C ARG A 21 13.09 48.90 -16.60
N THR A 22 12.64 50.06 -16.12
CA THR A 22 13.52 51.10 -15.60
C THR A 22 14.22 50.62 -14.32
N VAL A 23 13.47 50.00 -13.40
CA VAL A 23 14.04 49.37 -12.19
C VAL A 23 14.96 48.19 -12.53
N ALA A 24 14.64 47.43 -13.59
CA ALA A 24 15.50 46.34 -14.06
C ALA A 24 16.84 46.81 -14.64
N ARG A 25 16.86 48.00 -15.27
CA ARG A 25 18.10 48.61 -15.80
C ARG A 25 18.92 49.31 -14.72
N HIS A 26 18.25 49.79 -13.68
CA HIS A 26 18.87 50.49 -12.55
C HIS A 26 18.36 49.93 -11.22
N PRO A 27 18.78 48.71 -10.83
CA PRO A 27 18.37 48.11 -9.56
C PRO A 27 18.78 48.98 -8.38
N TYR A 28 18.00 48.90 -7.30
CA TYR A 28 18.19 49.65 -6.06
C TYR A 28 18.06 51.18 -6.23
N CYS A 29 17.22 51.63 -7.16
CA CYS A 29 16.91 53.04 -7.34
C CYS A 29 15.87 53.57 -6.34
N ASP A 30 15.99 54.85 -5.98
CA ASP A 30 15.01 55.58 -5.19
C ASP A 30 13.89 56.19 -6.06
N ILE A 31 12.78 56.55 -5.42
CA ILE A 31 11.57 57.00 -6.11
C ILE A 31 11.75 58.31 -6.87
N ASP A 32 12.56 59.23 -6.33
CA ASP A 32 12.87 60.54 -6.94
C ASP A 32 13.52 60.38 -8.32
N LEU A 33 14.49 59.45 -8.41
CA LEU A 33 15.19 59.13 -9.66
C LEU A 33 14.27 58.43 -10.67
N LEU A 34 13.38 57.56 -10.19
CA LEU A 34 12.39 56.90 -11.05
C LEU A 34 11.39 57.91 -11.63
N ALA A 35 10.92 58.88 -10.83
CA ALA A 35 10.03 59.95 -11.27
C ALA A 35 10.69 60.81 -12.38
N GLU A 36 11.96 61.15 -12.20
CA GLU A 36 12.76 61.89 -13.19
C GLU A 36 12.91 61.10 -14.50
N TRP A 37 13.37 59.85 -14.44
CA TRP A 37 13.60 59.01 -15.64
C TRP A 37 12.32 58.67 -16.39
N LEU A 38 11.22 58.46 -15.67
CA LEU A 38 9.91 58.16 -16.27
C LEU A 38 9.17 59.41 -16.75
N ARG A 39 9.62 60.60 -16.33
CA ARG A 39 8.99 61.91 -16.56
C ARG A 39 7.53 61.93 -16.09
N LYS A 40 7.31 61.46 -14.87
CA LYS A 40 6.00 61.40 -14.21
C LYS A 40 6.10 61.92 -12.77
N PRO A 41 5.04 62.55 -12.23
CA PRO A 41 5.00 62.93 -10.82
C PRO A 41 5.23 61.73 -9.89
N GLU A 42 5.98 61.96 -8.81
CA GLU A 42 6.30 60.95 -7.78
C GLU A 42 5.06 60.17 -7.29
N PRO A 43 3.89 60.79 -6.99
CA PRO A 43 2.71 60.04 -6.53
C PRO A 43 2.18 59.03 -7.55
N ILE A 44 2.37 59.28 -8.86
CA ILE A 44 1.94 58.37 -9.92
C ILE A 44 2.90 57.17 -10.02
N VAL A 45 4.20 57.41 -9.85
CA VAL A 45 5.22 56.35 -9.85
C VAL A 45 5.12 55.50 -8.59
N GLU A 46 4.84 56.11 -7.43
CA GLU A 46 4.64 55.41 -6.16
C GLU A 46 3.46 54.44 -6.23
N ALA A 47 2.32 54.91 -6.73
CA ALA A 47 1.15 54.07 -6.94
C ALA A 47 1.47 52.88 -7.87
N GLU A 48 2.30 53.09 -8.90
CA GLU A 48 2.71 52.02 -9.82
C GLU A 48 3.63 50.98 -9.19
N ILE A 49 4.58 51.45 -8.38
CA ILE A 49 5.48 50.57 -7.63
C ILE A 49 4.65 49.70 -6.68
N GLY A 50 3.66 50.28 -5.99
CA GLY A 50 2.72 49.51 -5.16
C GLY A 50 2.04 48.38 -5.93
N ARG A 51 1.51 48.67 -7.12
CA ARG A 51 0.91 47.65 -8.00
C ARG A 51 1.90 46.55 -8.37
N LEU A 52 3.13 46.90 -8.71
CA LEU A 52 4.17 45.93 -9.07
C LEU A 52 4.67 45.10 -7.87
N VAL A 53 4.65 45.66 -6.66
CA VAL A 53 4.95 44.94 -5.42
C VAL A 53 3.85 43.93 -5.10
N ASP A 54 2.58 44.32 -5.21
CA ASP A 54 1.44 43.40 -5.04
C ASP A 54 1.45 42.27 -6.08
N ALA A 55 1.91 42.58 -7.29
CA ALA A 55 2.14 41.60 -8.35
C ALA A 55 3.37 40.69 -8.08
N GLY A 56 4.19 40.99 -7.07
CA GLY A 56 5.43 40.28 -6.75
C GLY A 56 6.58 40.55 -7.73
N LEU A 57 6.44 41.55 -8.60
CA LEU A 57 7.40 41.89 -9.66
C LEU A 57 8.49 42.86 -9.20
N LEU A 58 8.24 43.60 -8.12
CA LEU A 58 9.23 44.41 -7.42
C LEU A 58 9.27 44.01 -5.94
N ARG A 59 10.42 44.21 -5.31
CA ARG A 59 10.64 44.00 -3.88
C ARG A 59 11.33 45.21 -3.28
N GLN A 60 10.88 45.62 -2.09
CA GLN A 60 11.56 46.68 -1.34
C GLN A 60 12.76 46.12 -0.57
N VAL A 61 13.90 46.79 -0.67
CA VAL A 61 15.10 46.51 0.12
C VAL A 61 15.54 47.83 0.76
N GLY A 62 15.20 48.04 2.03
CA GLY A 62 15.40 49.33 2.68
C GLY A 62 14.52 50.42 2.05
N ARG A 63 15.13 51.48 1.50
CA ARG A 63 14.43 52.55 0.77
C ARG A 63 14.39 52.34 -0.75
N GLN A 64 15.06 51.29 -1.23
CA GLN A 64 15.36 51.07 -2.64
C GLN A 64 14.54 49.91 -3.22
N TRP A 65 14.37 49.89 -4.55
CA TRP A 65 13.54 48.92 -5.25
C TRP A 65 14.37 47.94 -6.08
N GLU A 66 14.04 46.65 -5.95
CA GLU A 66 14.70 45.55 -6.67
C GLU A 66 13.71 44.82 -7.59
N PRO A 67 14.07 44.57 -8.86
CA PRO A 67 13.25 43.79 -9.78
C PRO A 67 13.25 42.30 -9.40
N GLN A 68 12.10 41.65 -9.46
CA GLN A 68 11.98 40.19 -9.36
C GLN A 68 11.91 39.57 -10.76
N ASP A 69 12.42 38.34 -10.90
CA ASP A 69 12.35 37.56 -12.13
C ASP A 69 10.89 37.17 -12.44
N PRO A 70 10.28 37.70 -13.52
CA PRO A 70 8.87 37.45 -13.82
C PRO A 70 8.57 35.97 -14.05
N ILE A 71 9.54 35.18 -14.55
CA ILE A 71 9.36 33.74 -14.77
C ILE A 71 9.25 33.00 -13.44
N LYS A 72 10.10 33.34 -12.46
CA LYS A 72 10.04 32.74 -11.11
C LYS A 72 8.75 33.13 -10.39
N VAL A 73 8.30 34.37 -10.55
CA VAL A 73 7.02 34.85 -9.98
C VAL A 73 5.85 34.06 -10.56
N LEU A 74 5.80 33.83 -11.87
CA LEU A 74 4.77 33.00 -12.50
C LEU A 74 4.84 31.55 -12.04
N GLN A 75 6.03 30.95 -12.00
CA GLN A 75 6.23 29.57 -11.53
C GLN A 75 5.77 29.38 -10.09
N ALA A 76 6.11 30.30 -9.19
CA ALA A 76 5.68 30.25 -7.80
C ALA A 76 4.14 30.33 -7.67
N ARG A 77 3.48 31.18 -8.47
CA ARG A 77 2.02 31.27 -8.49
C ARG A 77 1.35 30.02 -9.06
N HIS A 78 1.88 29.47 -10.15
CA HIS A 78 1.40 28.21 -10.70
C HIS A 78 1.52 27.08 -9.68
N ALA A 79 2.66 26.96 -9.00
CA ALA A 79 2.87 25.96 -7.95
C ALA A 79 1.89 26.14 -6.77
N GLN A 80 1.61 27.37 -6.34
CA GLN A 80 0.61 27.64 -5.30
C GLN A 80 -0.80 27.24 -5.74
N ARG A 81 -1.17 27.49 -7.00
CA ARG A 81 -2.48 27.13 -7.55
C ARG A 81 -2.63 25.61 -7.69
N GLU A 82 -1.59 24.92 -8.13
CA GLU A 82 -1.53 23.45 -8.16
C GLU A 82 -1.59 22.83 -6.76
N ALA A 83 -0.89 23.43 -5.78
CA ALA A 83 -0.95 23.01 -4.39
C ALA A 83 -2.37 23.20 -3.80
N ALA A 84 -3.04 24.32 -4.10
CA ALA A 84 -4.41 24.56 -3.68
C ALA A 84 -5.40 23.55 -4.30
N LEU A 85 -5.29 23.30 -5.61
CA LEU A 85 -6.11 22.30 -6.31
C LEU A 85 -5.88 20.88 -5.79
N SER A 86 -4.63 20.51 -5.51
CA SER A 86 -4.32 19.19 -4.96
C SER A 86 -4.83 19.02 -3.52
N ALA A 87 -4.73 20.07 -2.68
CA ALA A 87 -5.30 20.07 -1.33
C ALA A 87 -6.83 19.97 -1.35
N GLU A 88 -7.50 20.67 -2.27
CA GLU A 88 -8.95 20.55 -2.47
C GLU A 88 -9.35 19.13 -2.89
N ARG A 89 -8.61 18.55 -3.83
CA ARG A 89 -8.86 17.18 -4.31
C ARG A 89 -8.66 16.15 -3.20
N ALA A 90 -7.63 16.30 -2.38
CA ALA A 90 -7.40 15.44 -1.22
C ALA A 90 -8.54 15.54 -0.19
N ARG A 91 -9.05 16.75 0.09
CA ARG A 91 -10.23 16.92 0.97
C ARG A 91 -11.47 16.22 0.41
N MET A 92 -11.70 16.35 -0.89
CA MET A 92 -12.82 15.68 -1.56
C MET A 92 -12.71 14.15 -1.49
N ASP A 93 -11.50 13.61 -1.64
CA ASP A 93 -11.27 12.17 -1.58
C ASP A 93 -11.39 11.64 -0.14
N ASP A 94 -10.97 12.41 0.86
CA ASP A 94 -11.22 12.11 2.28
C ASP A 94 -12.72 12.13 2.63
N GLN A 95 -13.47 13.12 2.13
CA GLN A 95 -14.92 13.17 2.29
C GLN A 95 -15.61 11.97 1.65
N LYS A 96 -15.18 11.55 0.44
CA LYS A 96 -15.68 10.32 -0.19
C LYS A 96 -15.34 9.09 0.64
N ALA A 97 -14.11 8.96 1.12
CA ALA A 97 -13.69 7.83 1.95
C ALA A 97 -14.47 7.76 3.28
N GLN A 98 -14.81 8.91 3.86
CA GLN A 98 -15.68 8.99 5.03
C GLN A 98 -17.12 8.57 4.68
N LEU A 99 -17.66 9.01 3.54
CA LEU A 99 -18.98 8.56 3.06
C LEU A 99 -19.02 7.05 2.84
N TYR A 100 -17.98 6.46 2.23
CA TYR A 100 -17.88 5.01 2.05
C TYR A 100 -17.82 4.26 3.39
N ARG A 101 -17.07 4.76 4.38
CA ARG A 101 -16.98 4.15 5.72
C ARG A 101 -18.24 4.33 6.58
N SER A 102 -19.03 5.38 6.32
CA SER A 102 -20.22 5.72 7.12
C SER A 102 -21.41 4.79 6.92
N GLY A 103 -21.39 3.90 5.94
CA GLY A 103 -22.51 3.03 5.60
C GLY A 103 -23.60 3.70 4.74
N MET A 104 -23.66 5.05 4.65
CA MET A 104 -24.64 5.78 3.82
C MET A 104 -24.61 5.37 2.35
N PHE A 105 -23.43 5.10 1.78
CA PHE A 105 -23.33 4.62 0.39
C PHE A 105 -23.91 3.21 0.26
N GLY A 106 -23.70 2.35 1.27
CA GLY A 106 -24.33 1.05 1.39
C GLY A 106 -25.85 1.17 1.48
N ASP A 107 -26.37 2.09 2.29
CA ASP A 107 -27.81 2.37 2.44
C ASP A 107 -28.43 2.98 1.17
N TYR A 108 -27.69 3.84 0.46
CA TYR A 108 -28.09 4.41 -0.82
C TYR A 108 -28.19 3.34 -1.91
N ILE A 109 -27.23 2.41 -1.99
CA ILE A 109 -27.28 1.26 -2.91
C ILE A 109 -28.35 0.24 -2.48
N ALA A 110 -28.51 0.01 -1.18
CA ALA A 110 -29.56 -0.83 -0.62
C ALA A 110 -30.96 -0.26 -0.90
N GLY A 111 -31.13 1.07 -0.86
CA GLY A 111 -32.34 1.77 -1.28
C GLY A 111 -32.64 1.62 -2.77
N ARG A 112 -31.59 1.43 -3.60
CA ARG A 112 -31.70 1.18 -5.04
C ARG A 112 -31.96 -0.30 -5.40
N ARG A 113 -32.04 -1.22 -4.42
CA ARG A 113 -32.48 -2.62 -4.61
C ARG A 113 -33.84 -2.76 -5.32
N ARG A 114 -34.62 -1.70 -5.48
CA ARG A 114 -35.92 -1.72 -6.18
C ARG A 114 -35.84 -1.51 -7.70
N THR A 115 -34.71 -1.09 -8.28
CA THR A 115 -34.62 -0.81 -9.72
C THR A 115 -33.22 -1.06 -10.28
N GLY A 116 -33.03 -2.26 -10.83
CA GLY A 116 -32.28 -2.53 -12.06
C GLY A 116 -30.81 -2.08 -12.16
N THR A 117 -29.91 -3.06 -12.22
CA THR A 117 -28.74 -3.13 -13.10
C THR A 117 -28.11 -1.78 -13.53
N THR A 118 -27.31 -1.16 -12.67
CA THR A 118 -26.49 -0.01 -13.08
C THR A 118 -25.37 -0.46 -14.02
N ALA A 119 -25.50 -0.16 -15.31
CA ALA A 119 -24.41 -0.04 -16.28
C ALA A 119 -23.35 -1.18 -16.32
N GLY A 120 -23.77 -2.43 -16.09
CA GLY A 120 -22.90 -3.60 -16.20
C GLY A 120 -21.88 -3.78 -15.07
N VAL A 121 -22.09 -3.16 -13.90
CA VAL A 121 -21.38 -3.49 -12.66
C VAL A 121 -22.40 -3.77 -11.55
N GLN A 122 -22.28 -4.93 -10.94
CA GLN A 122 -23.13 -5.39 -9.83
C GLN A 122 -22.28 -5.56 -8.58
N PHE A 123 -22.71 -4.96 -7.47
CA PHE A 123 -22.20 -5.29 -6.15
C PHE A 123 -22.82 -6.61 -5.68
N LEU A 124 -21.99 -7.47 -5.11
CA LEU A 124 -22.37 -8.71 -4.45
C LEU A 124 -21.99 -8.64 -2.99
N ALA A 125 -22.96 -8.94 -2.13
CA ALA A 125 -22.67 -9.24 -0.74
C ALA A 125 -21.84 -10.54 -0.64
N ARG A 126 -21.15 -10.71 0.49
CA ARG A 126 -20.23 -11.82 0.75
C ARG A 126 -20.83 -13.21 0.47
N ASP A 127 -22.09 -13.41 0.86
CA ASP A 127 -22.86 -14.65 0.70
C ASP A 127 -23.32 -14.89 -0.75
N GLU A 128 -23.41 -13.84 -1.57
CA GLU A 128 -23.77 -13.94 -2.99
C GLU A 128 -22.57 -14.29 -3.89
N ILE A 129 -21.34 -14.04 -3.42
CA ILE A 129 -20.11 -14.20 -4.21
C ILE A 129 -19.97 -15.63 -4.74
N PHE A 130 -20.10 -16.65 -3.87
CA PHE A 130 -19.88 -18.03 -4.28
C PHE A 130 -20.92 -18.50 -5.30
N HIS A 131 -22.20 -18.15 -5.09
CA HIS A 131 -23.26 -18.45 -6.04
C HIS A 131 -23.00 -17.81 -7.40
N LYS A 132 -22.58 -16.53 -7.43
CA LYS A 132 -22.25 -15.88 -8.70
C LYS A 132 -21.01 -16.48 -9.36
N MET A 133 -19.98 -16.83 -8.57
CA MET A 133 -18.82 -17.55 -9.10
C MET A 133 -19.22 -18.89 -9.74
N ALA A 134 -20.14 -19.63 -9.13
CA ALA A 134 -20.62 -20.90 -9.68
C ALA A 134 -21.37 -20.69 -11.01
N GLU A 135 -22.23 -19.69 -11.08
CA GLU A 135 -22.95 -19.30 -12.31
C GLU A 135 -21.97 -18.96 -13.45
N LEU A 136 -21.05 -18.02 -13.20
CA LEU A 136 -20.06 -17.57 -14.20
C LEU A 136 -19.10 -18.70 -14.61
N THR A 137 -18.71 -19.56 -13.67
CA THR A 137 -17.86 -20.73 -13.97
C THR A 137 -18.59 -21.76 -14.82
N THR A 138 -19.91 -21.87 -14.70
CA THR A 138 -20.73 -22.75 -15.55
C THR A 138 -20.84 -22.19 -16.97
N GLN A 139 -20.97 -20.87 -17.11
CA GLN A 139 -21.07 -20.17 -18.39
C GLN A 139 -19.73 -20.06 -19.14
N ALA A 140 -18.60 -20.13 -18.43
CA ALA A 140 -17.28 -20.02 -19.05
C ALA A 140 -16.97 -21.18 -20.00
N SER A 141 -16.38 -20.81 -21.14
CA SER A 141 -16.18 -21.69 -22.29
C SER A 141 -14.72 -21.80 -22.74
N THR A 142 -13.90 -20.77 -22.51
CA THR A 142 -12.54 -20.71 -23.07
C THR A 142 -11.45 -20.67 -22.01
N ARG A 143 -11.51 -19.71 -21.08
CA ARG A 143 -10.42 -19.43 -20.16
C ARG A 143 -10.90 -18.77 -18.87
N MET A 144 -10.31 -19.16 -17.76
CA MET A 144 -10.49 -18.52 -16.47
C MET A 144 -9.13 -18.10 -15.92
N ARG A 145 -9.01 -16.85 -15.49
CA ARG A 145 -7.76 -16.29 -14.95
C ARG A 145 -7.95 -15.81 -13.52
N PHE A 146 -6.97 -16.08 -12.68
CA PHE A 146 -6.99 -15.73 -11.26
C PHE A 146 -5.75 -14.93 -10.88
N LEU A 147 -5.95 -13.79 -10.22
CA LEU A 147 -4.92 -13.10 -9.45
C LEU A 147 -5.25 -13.32 -7.97
N GLN A 148 -4.34 -13.98 -7.26
CA GLN A 148 -4.50 -14.37 -5.87
C GLN A 148 -3.46 -13.64 -5.02
N THR A 149 -3.91 -12.58 -4.36
CA THR A 149 -3.19 -11.89 -3.29
C THR A 149 -3.98 -11.97 -2.00
N GLY A 150 -3.30 -11.78 -0.87
CA GLY A 150 -3.89 -11.84 0.46
C GLY A 150 -4.19 -13.24 0.98
N PRO A 151 -4.57 -13.36 2.25
CA PRO A 151 -5.12 -14.61 2.76
C PRO A 151 -6.39 -14.96 1.98
N PRO A 152 -6.64 -16.24 1.63
CA PRO A 152 -7.92 -16.63 1.06
C PRO A 152 -9.05 -16.17 1.98
N PRO A 153 -10.21 -15.76 1.45
CA PRO A 153 -11.32 -15.36 2.29
C PRO A 153 -11.73 -16.54 3.17
N PRO A 154 -12.08 -16.33 4.46
CA PRO A 154 -12.72 -17.37 5.24
C PRO A 154 -14.00 -17.81 4.51
N GLY A 155 -14.31 -19.11 4.51
CA GLY A 155 -15.32 -19.76 3.64
C GLY A 155 -16.39 -18.85 3.01
N LEU A 156 -16.42 -18.78 1.67
CA LEU A 156 -17.41 -18.04 0.88
C LEU A 156 -18.78 -18.75 0.81
N GLY A 157 -19.04 -19.73 1.68
CA GLY A 157 -20.22 -20.60 1.60
C GLY A 157 -20.06 -21.83 0.69
N GLY A 158 -18.89 -22.02 0.06
CA GLY A 158 -18.59 -23.22 -0.72
C GLY A 158 -17.10 -23.35 -1.07
N ASN A 159 -16.77 -24.42 -1.79
CA ASN A 159 -15.37 -24.80 -2.09
C ASN A 159 -15.03 -24.51 -3.56
N VAL A 160 -14.22 -23.48 -3.80
CA VAL A 160 -13.85 -23.00 -5.15
C VAL A 160 -13.30 -24.13 -6.05
N PRO A 161 -12.40 -25.03 -5.60
CA PRO A 161 -12.01 -26.23 -6.34
C PRO A 161 -13.16 -27.02 -6.97
N ASP A 162 -14.31 -27.12 -6.32
CA ASP A 162 -15.44 -27.92 -6.81
C ASP A 162 -16.14 -27.24 -7.99
N LEU A 163 -15.95 -25.93 -8.17
CA LEU A 163 -16.37 -25.19 -9.36
C LEU A 163 -15.37 -25.36 -10.52
N LEU A 164 -14.07 -25.40 -10.20
CA LEU A 164 -13.02 -25.43 -11.20
C LEU A 164 -12.93 -26.79 -11.88
N VAL A 165 -13.03 -27.90 -11.13
CA VAL A 165 -12.85 -29.27 -11.65
C VAL A 165 -13.77 -29.56 -12.85
N PRO A 166 -15.08 -29.30 -12.77
CA PRO A 166 -15.98 -29.44 -13.93
C PRO A 166 -15.63 -28.50 -15.08
N ALA A 167 -15.19 -27.26 -14.81
CA ALA A 167 -14.83 -26.31 -15.86
C ALA A 167 -13.61 -26.78 -16.67
N ALA A 168 -12.56 -27.26 -16.00
CA ALA A 168 -11.40 -27.83 -16.70
C ALA A 168 -11.77 -29.10 -17.49
N ALA A 169 -12.67 -29.94 -16.96
CA ALA A 169 -13.15 -31.12 -17.67
C ALA A 169 -13.90 -30.76 -18.97
N ARG A 170 -14.53 -29.57 -19.04
CA ARG A 170 -15.11 -29.00 -20.27
C ARG A 170 -14.07 -28.37 -21.21
N GLY A 171 -12.78 -28.40 -20.87
CA GLY A 171 -11.71 -27.82 -21.68
C GLY A 171 -11.40 -26.35 -21.40
N VAL A 172 -12.00 -25.75 -20.36
CA VAL A 172 -11.72 -24.36 -19.98
C VAL A 172 -10.27 -24.26 -19.48
N GLN A 173 -9.47 -23.39 -20.10
CA GLN A 173 -8.09 -23.15 -19.68
C GLN A 173 -8.08 -22.37 -18.37
N ILE A 174 -7.40 -22.89 -17.35
CA ILE A 174 -7.30 -22.18 -16.07
C ILE A 174 -5.86 -21.69 -15.90
N SER A 175 -5.69 -20.42 -15.55
CA SER A 175 -4.39 -19.87 -15.19
C SER A 175 -4.50 -19.02 -13.93
N SER A 176 -3.47 -19.07 -13.10
CA SER A 176 -3.46 -18.35 -11.83
C SER A 176 -2.09 -17.78 -11.51
N VAL A 177 -2.07 -16.56 -11.00
CA VAL A 177 -0.90 -15.88 -10.48
C VAL A 177 -1.10 -15.64 -8.99
N TRP A 178 -0.14 -16.06 -8.18
CA TRP A 178 -0.23 -16.00 -6.73
C TRP A 178 0.91 -15.18 -6.14
N THR A 179 0.65 -14.49 -5.04
CA THR A 179 1.72 -14.00 -4.16
C THR A 179 2.18 -15.12 -3.21
N PRO A 180 3.45 -15.14 -2.76
CA PRO A 180 3.93 -16.14 -1.81
C PRO A 180 3.08 -16.23 -0.51
N PRO A 181 2.62 -15.11 0.08
CA PRO A 181 1.72 -15.15 1.23
C PRO A 181 0.37 -15.84 0.93
N ALA A 182 -0.23 -15.55 -0.22
CA ALA A 182 -1.51 -16.13 -0.64
C ALA A 182 -1.40 -17.64 -0.85
N LEU A 183 -0.34 -18.10 -1.53
CA LEU A 183 -0.09 -19.53 -1.75
C LEU A 183 0.11 -20.25 -0.42
N SER A 184 0.93 -19.68 0.47
CA SER A 184 1.19 -20.24 1.80
C SER A 184 -0.09 -20.37 2.62
N ALA A 185 -0.95 -19.35 2.58
CA ALA A 185 -2.22 -19.36 3.30
C ALA A 185 -3.22 -20.40 2.74
N ALA A 186 -3.27 -20.58 1.42
CA ALA A 186 -4.09 -21.63 0.81
C ALA A 186 -3.61 -23.04 1.17
N GLN A 187 -2.30 -23.27 1.20
CA GLN A 187 -1.72 -24.56 1.60
C GLN A 187 -2.02 -24.90 3.07
N ARG A 188 -2.03 -23.91 3.97
CA ARG A 188 -2.39 -24.11 5.39
C ARG A 188 -3.85 -24.52 5.60
N ARG A 189 -4.78 -23.99 4.79
CA ARG A 189 -6.21 -24.30 4.92
C ARG A 189 -6.61 -25.67 4.36
N THR A 190 -5.74 -26.29 3.57
CA THR A 190 -6.03 -27.58 2.92
C THR A 190 -4.89 -28.57 3.13
N PRO A 191 -4.54 -28.90 4.39
CA PRO A 191 -3.42 -29.79 4.69
C PRO A 191 -3.64 -31.16 4.03
N GLY A 192 -2.65 -31.61 3.24
CA GLY A 192 -2.70 -32.90 2.53
C GLY A 192 -3.46 -32.91 1.20
N ARG A 193 -4.24 -31.87 0.87
CA ARG A 193 -4.90 -31.75 -0.43
C ARG A 193 -3.96 -30.97 -1.36
N ARG A 194 -3.44 -31.63 -2.39
CA ARG A 194 -2.77 -30.93 -3.49
C ARG A 194 -3.75 -29.85 -3.97
N LEU A 195 -3.30 -28.59 -4.04
CA LEU A 195 -3.96 -27.59 -4.88
C LEU A 195 -4.17 -28.28 -6.22
N PRO A 196 -5.42 -28.46 -6.67
CA PRO A 196 -5.66 -29.27 -7.84
C PRO A 196 -4.86 -28.63 -8.99
N PRO A 197 -4.15 -29.41 -9.83
CA PRO A 197 -3.35 -28.90 -10.93
C PRO A 197 -4.29 -28.39 -12.03
N MET A 198 -5.00 -27.33 -11.73
CA MET A 198 -6.03 -26.74 -12.57
C MET A 198 -5.33 -25.66 -13.39
N GLY A 199 -4.52 -26.14 -14.32
CA GLY A 199 -3.78 -25.32 -15.28
C GLY A 199 -2.53 -24.62 -14.75
N VAL A 200 -2.21 -23.45 -15.31
CA VAL A 200 -0.90 -22.82 -15.15
C VAL A 200 -0.83 -21.99 -13.87
N LEU A 201 0.06 -22.34 -12.95
CA LEU A 201 0.35 -21.56 -11.75
C LEU A 201 1.63 -20.75 -11.92
N ARG A 202 1.57 -19.47 -11.56
CA ARG A 202 2.69 -18.53 -11.58
C ARG A 202 2.83 -17.85 -10.22
N LEU A 203 4.06 -17.49 -9.85
CA LEU A 203 4.34 -16.74 -8.63
C LEU A 203 4.83 -15.34 -8.98
N ALA A 204 4.17 -14.33 -8.40
CA ALA A 204 4.55 -12.93 -8.50
C ALA A 204 4.97 -12.41 -7.12
N PRO A 205 5.98 -11.53 -7.01
CA PRO A 205 6.33 -10.92 -5.73
C PRO A 205 5.20 -10.07 -5.16
N ALA A 206 4.43 -9.41 -6.01
CA ALA A 206 3.27 -8.59 -5.67
C ALA A 206 2.23 -8.61 -6.79
N LEU A 207 0.96 -8.35 -6.44
CA LEU A 207 -0.16 -8.20 -7.37
C LEU A 207 -0.97 -6.96 -6.96
N PRO A 208 -1.59 -6.23 -7.91
CA PRO A 208 -2.30 -5.00 -7.60
C PRO A 208 -3.58 -5.23 -6.80
N MET A 209 -4.27 -6.35 -7.04
CA MET A 209 -5.53 -6.72 -6.38
C MET A 209 -5.86 -8.19 -6.65
N ARG A 210 -6.77 -8.76 -5.86
CA ARG A 210 -7.38 -10.06 -6.19
C ARG A 210 -8.36 -9.89 -7.36
N THR A 211 -8.34 -10.81 -8.30
CA THR A 211 -9.23 -10.73 -9.47
C THR A 211 -9.52 -12.12 -10.01
N ILE A 212 -10.76 -12.34 -10.46
CA ILE A 212 -11.15 -13.51 -11.25
C ILE A 212 -11.75 -13.02 -12.56
N VAL A 213 -11.30 -13.57 -13.69
CA VAL A 213 -11.84 -13.26 -15.02
C VAL A 213 -12.34 -14.54 -15.64
N TRP A 214 -13.57 -14.51 -16.18
CA TRP A 214 -14.14 -15.56 -17.00
C TRP A 214 -14.17 -15.09 -18.46
N ASP A 215 -13.51 -15.84 -19.32
CA ASP A 215 -13.32 -15.58 -20.74
C ASP A 215 -12.86 -14.13 -20.99
N THR A 216 -13.75 -13.36 -21.64
CA THR A 216 -13.70 -11.89 -21.80
C THR A 216 -15.08 -11.30 -21.49
N THR A 217 -15.90 -12.02 -20.72
CA THR A 217 -17.34 -11.73 -20.52
C THR A 217 -17.67 -11.25 -19.12
N ALA A 218 -16.91 -11.66 -18.10
CA ALA A 218 -17.11 -11.20 -16.72
C ALA A 218 -15.81 -11.12 -15.93
N ALA A 219 -15.77 -10.20 -14.97
CA ALA A 219 -14.71 -10.10 -13.97
C ALA A 219 -15.28 -9.88 -12.57
N LEU A 220 -14.68 -10.52 -11.56
CA LEU A 220 -14.98 -10.33 -10.14
C LEU A 220 -13.76 -9.72 -9.45
N ILE A 221 -13.98 -8.63 -8.73
CA ILE A 221 -12.95 -7.86 -8.01
C ILE A 221 -13.49 -7.56 -6.60
N PRO A 222 -12.74 -7.76 -5.52
CA PRO A 222 -13.18 -7.36 -4.19
C PRO A 222 -13.40 -5.85 -4.07
N VAL A 223 -14.25 -5.43 -3.13
CA VAL A 223 -14.54 -4.01 -2.91
C VAL A 223 -13.33 -3.29 -2.28
N ARG A 224 -12.51 -4.00 -1.50
CA ARG A 224 -11.30 -3.48 -0.87
C ARG A 224 -10.14 -4.45 -0.97
N ASP A 225 -8.99 -3.93 -1.40
CA ASP A 225 -7.70 -4.60 -1.50
C ASP A 225 -7.77 -6.03 -2.06
N ASP A 226 -7.70 -7.00 -1.16
CA ASP A 226 -7.73 -8.42 -1.42
C ASP A 226 -8.70 -9.16 -0.50
N ASP A 227 -9.70 -8.46 0.05
CA ASP A 227 -10.67 -9.03 0.97
C ASP A 227 -12.07 -9.11 0.35
N LEU A 228 -12.63 -10.32 0.33
CA LEU A 228 -13.99 -10.58 -0.15
C LEU A 228 -15.02 -10.58 1.01
N ASP A 229 -14.59 -10.36 2.26
CA ASP A 229 -15.50 -10.28 3.41
C ASP A 229 -16.43 -9.05 3.32
N GLU A 230 -15.97 -7.94 2.73
CA GLU A 230 -16.81 -6.75 2.47
C GLU A 230 -17.65 -6.85 1.17
N GLY A 231 -17.60 -7.97 0.47
CA GLY A 231 -18.29 -8.17 -0.81
C GLY A 231 -17.39 -8.02 -2.03
N GLY A 232 -17.99 -8.14 -3.21
CA GLY A 232 -17.28 -8.08 -4.48
C GLY A 232 -18.07 -7.35 -5.57
N LEU A 233 -17.36 -6.80 -6.53
CA LEU A 233 -17.91 -6.18 -7.73
C LEU A 233 -17.79 -7.15 -8.90
N VAL A 234 -18.92 -7.46 -9.53
CA VAL A 234 -18.97 -8.18 -10.80
C VAL A 234 -19.19 -7.21 -11.93
N ALA A 235 -18.20 -7.10 -12.81
CA ALA A 235 -18.28 -6.35 -14.05
C ALA A 235 -18.65 -7.28 -15.21
N VAL A 236 -19.66 -6.89 -15.97
CA VAL A 236 -20.10 -7.53 -17.23
C VAL A 236 -20.11 -6.52 -18.40
N ALA A 237 -19.86 -5.24 -18.14
CA ALA A 237 -19.70 -4.24 -19.19
C ALA A 237 -18.46 -4.56 -20.05
N PRO A 238 -18.59 -4.70 -21.39
CA PRO A 238 -17.50 -5.17 -22.25
C PRO A 238 -16.20 -4.37 -22.12
N THR A 239 -16.28 -3.04 -22.01
CA THR A 239 -15.11 -2.17 -21.87
C THR A 239 -14.35 -2.40 -20.57
N LEU A 240 -15.09 -2.59 -19.46
CA LEU A 240 -14.49 -2.86 -18.15
C LEU A 240 -13.86 -4.24 -18.12
N VAL A 241 -14.58 -5.25 -18.63
CA VAL A 241 -14.05 -6.63 -18.68
C VAL A 241 -12.80 -6.68 -19.55
N ARG A 242 -12.78 -5.99 -20.70
CA ARG A 242 -11.57 -5.90 -21.55
C ARG A 242 -10.40 -5.27 -20.80
N ALA A 243 -10.61 -4.13 -20.14
CA ALA A 243 -9.55 -3.44 -19.39
C ALA A 243 -8.96 -4.33 -18.28
N VAL A 244 -9.80 -5.01 -17.52
CA VAL A 244 -9.39 -5.96 -16.46
C VAL A 244 -8.67 -7.16 -17.07
N THR A 245 -9.19 -7.73 -18.16
CA THR A 245 -8.57 -8.87 -18.84
C THR A 245 -7.19 -8.53 -19.37
N ASP A 246 -7.02 -7.34 -19.97
CA ASP A 246 -5.73 -6.87 -20.47
C ASP A 246 -4.71 -6.68 -19.35
N MET A 247 -5.14 -6.13 -18.19
CA MET A 247 -4.31 -6.02 -17.00
C MET A 247 -3.82 -7.39 -16.52
N VAL A 248 -4.74 -8.35 -16.35
CA VAL A 248 -4.41 -9.71 -15.93
C VAL A 248 -3.48 -10.39 -16.93
N THR A 249 -3.73 -10.22 -18.23
CA THR A 249 -2.91 -10.81 -19.30
C THR A 249 -1.49 -10.25 -19.31
N ARG A 250 -1.33 -8.93 -19.10
CA ARG A 250 0.00 -8.31 -18.97
C ARG A 250 0.77 -8.83 -17.76
N ILE A 251 0.10 -8.99 -16.61
CA ILE A 251 0.70 -9.58 -15.41
C ILE A 251 1.13 -11.03 -15.67
N GLU A 252 0.27 -11.84 -16.29
CA GLU A 252 0.61 -13.23 -16.64
C GLU A 252 1.81 -13.32 -17.60
N ALA A 253 1.91 -12.41 -18.57
CA ALA A 253 2.98 -12.38 -19.56
C ALA A 253 4.32 -11.90 -18.97
N ALA A 254 4.29 -10.99 -17.99
CA ALA A 254 5.49 -10.45 -17.35
C ALA A 254 6.22 -11.47 -16.46
N ILE A 255 5.55 -12.56 -16.08
CA ILE A 255 6.10 -13.58 -15.20
C ILE A 255 6.52 -14.77 -16.07
N PRO A 256 7.74 -15.32 -15.95
CA PRO A 256 8.11 -16.55 -16.65
C PRO A 256 7.22 -17.73 -16.22
N VAL A 257 6.85 -18.61 -17.15
CA VAL A 257 6.13 -19.84 -16.77
C VAL A 257 7.11 -20.72 -16.01
N GLN A 258 7.03 -20.75 -14.68
CA GLN A 258 7.54 -21.91 -13.96
C GLN A 258 6.58 -23.05 -14.27
N ARG A 259 6.88 -23.83 -15.31
CA ARG A 259 6.16 -25.07 -15.58
C ARG A 259 6.41 -25.98 -14.37
N HIS A 260 5.54 -25.96 -13.38
CA HIS A 260 5.26 -27.17 -12.64
C HIS A 260 4.40 -28.01 -13.56
N PRO A 261 4.94 -29.09 -14.16
CA PRO A 261 4.11 -29.98 -14.95
C PRO A 261 3.08 -30.54 -13.98
N ALA A 262 1.80 -30.30 -14.27
CA ALA A 262 0.74 -31.12 -13.76
C ALA A 262 1.13 -32.58 -14.02
N GLY A 263 1.44 -33.33 -12.95
CA GLY A 263 1.65 -34.78 -13.03
C GLY A 263 3.10 -35.30 -13.01
N ALA A 264 4.14 -34.47 -13.02
CA ALA A 264 5.49 -35.00 -12.75
C ALA A 264 5.66 -35.17 -11.23
N GLN A 265 5.91 -36.40 -10.76
CA GLN A 265 6.45 -36.61 -9.42
C GLN A 265 7.61 -35.63 -9.21
N GLU A 266 7.51 -34.73 -8.23
CA GLU A 266 8.62 -33.88 -7.79
C GLU A 266 9.86 -34.77 -7.71
N PRO A 267 10.96 -34.50 -8.44
CA PRO A 267 12.10 -35.40 -8.50
C PRO A 267 12.49 -35.84 -7.08
N ALA A 268 12.84 -37.11 -6.87
CA ALA A 268 13.13 -37.62 -5.52
C ALA A 268 14.16 -36.75 -4.77
N ALA A 269 15.08 -36.14 -5.51
CA ALA A 269 16.02 -35.13 -5.01
C ALA A 269 15.35 -33.86 -4.47
N MET A 270 14.39 -33.27 -5.19
CA MET A 270 13.67 -32.08 -4.73
C MET A 270 12.79 -32.36 -3.50
N ARG A 271 12.11 -33.52 -3.47
CA ARG A 271 11.37 -33.96 -2.27
C ARG A 271 12.29 -34.09 -1.05
N ARG A 272 13.46 -34.70 -1.26
CA ARG A 272 14.47 -34.88 -0.22
C ARG A 272 15.05 -33.54 0.24
N GLN A 273 15.38 -32.64 -0.68
CA GLN A 273 15.85 -31.29 -0.38
C GLN A 273 14.80 -30.47 0.41
N ARG A 274 13.51 -30.62 0.08
CA ARG A 274 12.42 -29.98 0.82
C ARG A 274 12.28 -30.57 2.23
N ALA A 275 12.32 -31.88 2.36
CA ALA A 275 12.29 -32.53 3.67
C ALA A 275 13.52 -32.14 4.51
N LEU A 276 14.70 -32.03 3.88
CA LEU A 276 15.93 -31.55 4.49
C LEU A 276 15.78 -30.13 5.02
N LEU A 277 15.22 -29.19 4.24
CA LEU A 277 14.95 -27.83 4.72
C LEU A 277 14.07 -27.83 5.97
N ILE A 278 13.02 -28.65 6.02
CA ILE A 278 12.15 -28.77 7.20
C ILE A 278 12.92 -29.29 8.42
N LEU A 279 13.77 -30.31 8.25
CA LEU A 279 14.59 -30.87 9.33
C LEU A 279 15.62 -29.86 9.83
N LEU A 280 16.28 -29.12 8.93
CA LEU A 280 17.20 -28.04 9.28
C LEU A 280 16.47 -26.90 10.00
N GLY A 281 15.26 -26.53 9.57
CA GLY A 281 14.41 -25.54 10.24
C GLY A 281 13.97 -25.95 11.64
N ARG A 282 13.98 -27.26 11.95
CA ARG A 282 13.78 -27.81 13.30
C ARG A 282 15.06 -27.91 14.13
N GLY A 283 16.20 -27.44 13.60
CA GLY A 283 17.48 -27.44 14.29
C GLY A 283 18.23 -28.78 14.26
N LEU A 284 17.89 -29.69 13.35
CA LEU A 284 18.64 -30.95 13.22
C LEU A 284 19.98 -30.72 12.51
N ASP A 285 21.01 -31.43 12.98
CA ASP A 285 22.30 -31.52 12.31
C ASP A 285 22.26 -32.49 11.12
N ASP A 286 23.32 -32.49 10.30
CA ASP A 286 23.39 -33.29 9.07
C ASP A 286 23.32 -34.80 9.35
N VAL A 287 23.85 -35.25 10.49
CA VAL A 287 23.87 -36.66 10.88
C VAL A 287 22.46 -37.14 11.21
N ARG A 288 21.71 -36.36 12.00
CA ARG A 288 20.32 -36.67 12.35
C ARG A 288 19.40 -36.53 11.15
N ALA A 289 19.59 -35.49 10.34
CA ALA A 289 18.82 -35.31 9.11
C ALA A 289 19.07 -36.46 8.11
N ALA A 290 20.32 -36.92 7.97
CA ALA A 290 20.66 -38.07 7.13
C ALA A 290 19.92 -39.34 7.57
N ARG A 291 19.85 -39.60 8.89
CA ARG A 291 19.13 -40.73 9.46
C ARG A 291 17.62 -40.66 9.20
N GLU A 292 17.01 -39.49 9.41
CA GLU A 292 15.57 -39.26 9.15
C GLU A 292 15.20 -39.36 7.66
N LEU A 293 16.11 -38.99 6.77
CA LEU A 293 15.91 -39.04 5.33
C LEU A 293 16.30 -40.37 4.69
N GLY A 294 16.90 -41.30 5.46
CA GLY A 294 17.37 -42.59 4.96
C GLY A 294 18.53 -42.48 3.96
N VAL A 295 19.39 -41.45 4.08
CA VAL A 295 20.53 -41.21 3.17
C VAL A 295 21.85 -41.03 3.94
N SER A 296 22.97 -40.98 3.22
CA SER A 296 24.28 -40.70 3.85
C SER A 296 24.47 -39.21 4.17
N GLU A 297 25.27 -38.89 5.17
CA GLU A 297 25.64 -37.51 5.54
C GLU A 297 26.28 -36.75 4.37
N ARG A 298 27.05 -37.44 3.52
CA ARG A 298 27.61 -36.87 2.28
C ARG A 298 26.52 -36.37 1.33
N THR A 299 25.40 -37.09 1.23
CA THR A 299 24.25 -36.70 0.40
C THR A 299 23.58 -35.45 0.95
N VAL A 300 23.43 -35.38 2.28
CA VAL A 300 22.89 -34.20 2.95
C VAL A 300 23.78 -32.97 2.71
N LYS A 301 25.10 -33.08 2.90
CA LYS A 301 26.04 -31.97 2.65
C LYS A 301 26.01 -31.49 1.20
N ARG A 302 25.91 -32.41 0.24
CA ARG A 302 25.75 -32.09 -1.18
C ARG A 302 24.44 -31.33 -1.43
N ASP A 303 23.32 -31.82 -0.89
CA ASP A 303 22.01 -31.19 -1.04
C ASP A 303 21.97 -29.79 -0.38
N VAL A 304 22.63 -29.60 0.78
CA VAL A 304 22.79 -28.28 1.42
C VAL A 304 23.57 -27.33 0.52
N ALA A 305 24.68 -27.77 -0.07
CA ALA A 305 25.48 -26.94 -0.96
C ALA A 305 24.71 -26.53 -2.22
N GLU A 306 23.95 -27.47 -2.81
CA GLU A 306 23.09 -27.21 -3.95
C GLU A 306 21.95 -26.23 -3.61
N LEU A 307 21.34 -26.39 -2.43
CA LEU A 307 20.34 -25.47 -1.91
C LEU A 307 20.93 -24.07 -1.64
N CYS A 308 22.10 -23.97 -1.03
CA CYS A 308 22.80 -22.69 -0.84
C CYS A 308 23.03 -21.97 -2.17
N HIS A 309 23.56 -22.68 -3.17
CA HIS A 309 23.75 -22.14 -4.52
C HIS A 309 22.41 -21.67 -5.13
N ARG A 310 21.35 -22.47 -5.02
CA ARG A 310 20.03 -22.15 -5.57
C ARG A 310 19.35 -20.96 -4.89
N PHE A 311 19.56 -20.78 -3.59
CA PHE A 311 19.03 -19.66 -2.82
C PHE A 311 19.96 -18.43 -2.84
N GLY A 312 21.12 -18.50 -3.49
CA GLY A 312 22.08 -17.40 -3.57
C GLY A 312 22.73 -17.06 -2.22
N VAL A 313 22.88 -18.06 -1.35
CA VAL A 313 23.41 -17.90 0.01
C VAL A 313 24.65 -18.76 0.23
N SER A 314 25.49 -18.37 1.18
CA SER A 314 26.78 -19.04 1.41
C SER A 314 26.76 -19.94 2.65
N THR A 315 25.86 -19.67 3.60
CA THR A 315 25.82 -20.41 4.87
C THR A 315 24.48 -21.11 5.08
N ARG A 316 24.51 -22.23 5.81
CA ARG A 316 23.31 -22.99 6.17
C ARG A 316 22.31 -22.18 7.01
N PHE A 317 22.82 -21.23 7.80
CA PHE A 317 21.99 -20.30 8.57
C PHE A 317 21.25 -19.33 7.64
N GLN A 318 21.96 -18.76 6.67
CA GLN A 318 21.36 -17.93 5.62
C GLN A 318 20.36 -18.73 4.78
N LEU A 319 20.64 -20.00 4.49
CA LEU A 319 19.71 -20.91 3.81
C LEU A 319 18.42 -21.10 4.61
N GLY A 320 18.51 -21.29 5.93
CA GLY A 320 17.33 -21.37 6.81
C GLY A 320 16.50 -20.09 6.80
N ALA A 321 17.13 -18.92 6.89
CA ALA A 321 16.45 -17.63 6.82
C ALA A 321 15.80 -17.40 5.44
N ALA A 322 16.54 -17.64 4.36
CA ALA A 322 16.02 -17.51 3.00
C ALA A 322 14.87 -18.47 2.72
N ALA A 323 14.95 -19.72 3.20
CA ALA A 323 13.87 -20.70 3.10
C ALA A 323 12.63 -20.29 3.91
N ALA A 324 12.81 -19.68 5.09
CA ALA A 324 11.71 -19.13 5.88
C ALA A 324 11.02 -17.96 5.18
N THR A 325 11.79 -16.97 4.68
CA THR A 325 11.26 -15.82 3.94
C THR A 325 10.56 -16.23 2.65
N ALA A 326 11.06 -17.27 1.98
CA ALA A 326 10.47 -17.82 0.77
C ALA A 326 9.31 -18.81 1.03
N GLY A 327 8.90 -19.02 2.29
CA GLY A 327 7.74 -19.84 2.65
C GLY A 327 7.95 -21.36 2.53
N TYR A 328 9.20 -21.83 2.48
CA TYR A 328 9.53 -23.26 2.41
C TYR A 328 9.49 -23.96 3.77
N LEU A 329 9.58 -23.20 4.87
CA LEU A 329 9.51 -23.72 6.23
C LEU A 329 8.15 -23.43 6.86
N PRO A 330 7.52 -24.41 7.55
CA PRO A 330 6.37 -24.11 8.39
C PRO A 330 6.82 -23.15 9.50
N HIS A 331 6.13 -22.02 9.65
CA HIS A 331 6.38 -21.11 10.76
C HIS A 331 6.03 -21.83 12.06
N THR A 332 7.04 -22.29 12.79
CA THR A 332 6.91 -22.57 14.21
C THR A 332 6.83 -21.22 14.90
N PRO A 333 5.75 -20.89 15.63
CA PRO A 333 5.73 -19.67 16.43
C PRO A 333 6.94 -19.71 17.35
N THR A 334 7.77 -18.67 17.29
CA THR A 334 8.83 -18.47 18.28
C THR A 334 8.13 -18.42 19.64
N PRO A 335 8.43 -19.35 20.58
CA PRO A 335 7.89 -19.21 21.92
C PRO A 335 8.33 -17.85 22.47
N PRO A 336 7.46 -17.11 23.17
CA PRO A 336 7.86 -15.86 23.79
C PRO A 336 9.12 -16.11 24.63
N PRO A 337 10.05 -15.14 24.70
CA PRO A 337 11.23 -15.27 25.54
C PRO A 337 10.77 -15.71 26.94
N PRO A 338 11.48 -16.66 27.59
CA PRO A 338 11.10 -17.11 28.91
C PRO A 338 10.92 -15.88 29.80
N ALA A 339 9.77 -15.82 30.49
CA ALA A 339 9.50 -14.78 31.46
C ALA A 339 10.72 -14.69 32.38
N GLN A 340 11.33 -13.50 32.43
CA GLN A 340 12.39 -13.23 33.40
C GLN A 340 11.83 -13.63 34.77
N PRO A 341 12.52 -14.50 35.54
CA PRO A 341 12.10 -14.75 36.91
C PRO A 341 12.03 -13.39 37.63
N PRO A 342 11.04 -13.20 38.52
CA PRO A 342 10.92 -11.94 39.24
C PRO A 342 12.27 -11.64 39.87
N ALA A 343 12.77 -10.42 39.62
CA ALA A 343 14.02 -9.93 40.18
C ALA A 343 14.01 -10.22 41.68
N GLN A 344 14.84 -11.18 42.11
CA GLN A 344 15.08 -11.39 43.52
C GLN A 344 15.62 -10.06 44.04
N ALA A 345 14.87 -9.45 44.96
CA ALA A 345 15.32 -8.28 45.68
C ALA A 345 16.67 -8.61 46.30
N HIS A 346 17.72 -8.07 45.68
CA HIS A 346 19.06 -8.08 46.22
C HIS A 346 19.00 -7.30 47.53
N ARG A 347 18.96 -8.03 48.66
CA ARG A 347 19.26 -7.45 49.97
C ARG A 347 20.68 -6.91 49.87
N PRO A 348 20.92 -5.61 50.09
CA PRO A 348 22.29 -5.12 50.17
C PRO A 348 22.94 -5.68 51.45
N ASP A 349 24.14 -6.23 51.31
CA ASP A 349 25.02 -6.56 52.43
C ASP A 349 25.34 -5.30 53.26
N PRO A 350 25.58 -5.43 54.58
CA PRO A 350 25.89 -4.30 55.43
C PRO A 350 27.27 -3.71 55.08
N PRO A 351 27.42 -2.38 55.06
CA PRO A 351 28.71 -1.75 54.78
C PRO A 351 29.66 -1.88 55.97
N THR A 352 30.83 -2.46 55.73
CA THR A 352 32.02 -2.38 56.58
C THR A 352 32.81 -1.10 56.24
N GLY A 353 32.75 -0.08 57.10
CA GLY A 353 33.63 1.10 57.01
C GLY A 353 33.12 2.35 57.75
N PRO A 354 33.98 3.16 58.39
CA PRO A 354 33.65 4.02 59.54
C PRO A 354 33.02 5.39 59.18
N PRO A 355 32.50 6.16 60.16
CA PRO A 355 31.36 7.06 59.96
C PRO A 355 31.75 8.47 59.49
N GLY A 356 30.97 8.99 58.53
CA GLY A 356 31.07 10.36 58.02
C GLY A 356 29.71 11.06 58.02
N ARG A 357 29.54 11.96 58.99
CA ARG A 357 28.53 13.01 59.25
C ARG A 357 27.37 13.26 58.27
N ILE A 358 26.20 13.35 58.92
CA ILE A 358 24.84 13.77 58.55
C ILE A 358 24.76 15.10 57.78
N ALA A 359 23.86 15.16 56.78
CA ALA A 359 23.08 16.36 56.44
C ALA A 359 21.72 15.98 55.80
N VAL A 360 20.63 16.51 56.37
CA VAL A 360 19.22 16.45 55.92
C VAL A 360 18.87 17.81 55.29
N PRO A 361 18.08 17.92 54.19
CA PRO A 361 16.70 18.46 54.27
C PRO A 361 15.77 18.02 53.07
N PRO A 362 14.61 18.66 52.77
CA PRO A 362 13.31 18.31 53.36
C PRO A 362 12.17 18.04 52.32
N ARG A 363 11.01 17.62 52.86
CA ARG A 363 9.75 17.25 52.18
C ARG A 363 8.99 18.42 51.53
N THR A 364 8.34 18.14 50.40
CA THR A 364 7.13 18.78 49.82
C THR A 364 6.43 17.70 48.97
N GLY A 365 5.12 17.58 48.79
CA GLY A 365 3.91 18.28 49.23
C GLY A 365 2.73 17.53 48.55
N ASN A 366 1.65 17.29 49.27
CA ASN A 366 0.52 16.41 48.89
C ASN A 366 -0.42 17.06 47.84
N GLN A 367 -0.94 16.23 46.93
CA GLN A 367 -2.10 16.50 46.06
C GLN A 367 -3.43 16.48 46.84
N PRO A 368 -4.51 17.07 46.27
CA PRO A 368 -5.87 16.58 46.51
C PRO A 368 -6.59 16.12 45.23
N LEU A 369 -7.37 15.04 45.38
CA LEU A 369 -8.36 14.47 44.44
C LEU A 369 -9.68 15.27 44.39
N PRO A 370 -10.53 15.10 43.35
CA PRO A 370 -11.73 15.90 43.12
C PRO A 370 -13.01 15.29 43.73
N ALA A 371 -14.00 16.14 44.08
CA ALA A 371 -15.31 15.73 44.55
C ALA A 371 -16.47 16.36 43.75
N ARG A 372 -17.30 15.46 43.20
CA ARG A 372 -18.77 15.47 42.97
C ARG A 372 -19.52 16.79 42.71
N ALA A 373 -20.24 16.81 41.59
CA ALA A 373 -21.37 17.69 41.30
C ALA A 373 -22.72 17.11 41.80
N PRO A 374 -23.69 17.95 42.20
CA PRO A 374 -25.11 17.61 42.23
C PRO A 374 -25.93 18.42 41.19
N ALA A 375 -27.01 17.81 40.70
CA ALA A 375 -28.10 18.44 39.95
C ALA A 375 -29.32 18.69 40.89
N PRO A 376 -30.49 19.11 40.39
CA PRO A 376 -30.87 20.42 39.84
C PRO A 376 -31.97 21.10 40.71
N SER A 377 -32.25 22.39 40.51
CA SER A 377 -33.45 23.02 41.08
C SER A 377 -34.06 24.11 40.20
N HIS A 378 -35.38 24.19 40.31
CA HIS A 378 -36.36 24.92 39.50
C HIS A 378 -36.30 26.46 39.60
N ARG A 379 -36.69 27.11 38.48
CA ARG A 379 -37.56 28.29 38.23
C ARG A 379 -38.07 29.16 39.41
N PRO A 380 -38.38 30.45 39.19
CA PRO A 380 -39.44 30.92 38.26
C PRO A 380 -38.99 31.35 36.87
#